data_AF-A0A368GYQ4-F1
#
_entry.id   AF-A0A368GYQ4-F1
#
_cell.length_a   1.000
_cell.length_b   1.000
_cell.length_c   1.000
_cell.angle_alpha   90.00
_cell.angle_beta   90.00
_cell.angle_gamma   90.00
#
_symmetry.space_group_name_H-M   'P 1'
#
loop_
_entity.id
_entity.type
_entity.pdbx_description
1 polymer ?
#
loop_
_entity_poly.entity_id
_entity_poly.type
_entity_poly.pdbx_seq_one_letter_code
_entity_poly.pdbx_strand_id
1 'polypeptide(L)'
;MSLKKIFSILVLLFLIISCTILFVLQSLYFIFRTASSTEKELMKSVDGSPLTIPALVICNRMPFSQDGVNSVNGNLRQDPAMRYLLEWTNPSLREDADYVTMSQSYMNQGQTILFQYLPQNIRNHSINQMEYECQSVINSCSYQGVFIQAYDCCKNILYHVPTTHGLCWVYHDRSMLQNSSSPLKQFTITFQMSRNSWYSQQTTPIHPGVDIFLRENTDDVVSLVHQLENPIRLLDKKGIRLRMRKEKKADTRRSHCGQTLGEAVSADTNALENNRTNFLLCTIMVSIHYCECHPLIAEMIPLDIRNYRFEFRFLFRDFSVRVNSTQVCTVEQYEACSRRYIDVTRPSAWTDAIPSDLPGAEEILECRR
;
A
#
# COMPACT_ATOMS: atom_id res chain seq x y z
N MET A 1 11.57 -59.63 -58.07
CA MET A 1 11.51 -58.19 -57.77
C MET A 1 12.94 -57.66 -57.77
N SER A 2 13.30 -56.74 -58.67
CA SER A 2 14.70 -56.35 -58.91
C SER A 2 15.33 -55.67 -57.68
N LEU A 3 16.54 -56.09 -57.28
CA LEU A 3 17.32 -55.52 -56.17
C LEU A 3 17.42 -53.99 -56.22
N LYS A 4 17.44 -53.40 -57.43
CA LYS A 4 17.40 -51.95 -57.65
C LYS A 4 16.13 -51.29 -57.11
N LYS A 5 14.97 -51.92 -57.23
CA LYS A 5 13.70 -51.39 -56.69
C LYS A 5 13.69 -51.40 -55.17
N ILE A 6 14.23 -52.44 -54.55
CA ILE A 6 14.33 -52.54 -53.08
C ILE A 6 15.29 -51.48 -52.54
N PHE A 7 16.42 -51.26 -53.21
CA PHE A 7 17.40 -50.24 -52.83
C PHE A 7 16.85 -48.81 -52.99
N SER A 8 16.13 -48.50 -54.08
CA SER A 8 15.45 -47.21 -54.24
C SER A 8 14.37 -46.96 -53.17
N ILE A 9 13.62 -48.00 -52.77
CA ILE A 9 12.62 -47.88 -51.69
C ILE A 9 13.31 -47.58 -50.35
N LEU A 10 14.42 -48.27 -50.03
CA LEU A 10 15.20 -48.02 -48.81
C LEU A 10 15.79 -46.61 -48.76
N VAL A 11 16.34 -46.11 -49.87
CA VAL A 11 16.89 -44.74 -49.95
C VAL A 11 15.78 -43.69 -49.80
N LEU A 12 14.62 -43.90 -50.44
CA LEU A 12 13.47 -43.01 -50.29
C LEU A 12 12.98 -42.97 -48.83
N LEU A 13 12.90 -44.13 -48.18
CA LEU A 13 12.42 -44.26 -46.81
C LEU A 13 13.39 -43.61 -45.81
N PHE A 14 14.70 -43.76 -46.04
CA PHE A 14 15.74 -43.04 -45.29
C PHE A 14 15.63 -41.52 -45.45
N LEU A 15 15.44 -41.02 -46.67
CA LEU A 15 15.27 -39.59 -46.93
C LEU A 15 14.00 -39.04 -46.25
N ILE A 16 12.89 -39.78 -46.28
CA ILE A 16 11.66 -39.39 -45.57
C ILE A 16 11.90 -39.29 -44.07
N ILE A 17 12.55 -40.29 -43.47
CA ILE A 17 12.88 -40.29 -42.03
C ILE A 17 13.82 -39.13 -41.68
N SER A 18 14.85 -38.88 -42.49
CA SER A 18 15.78 -37.76 -42.27
C SER A 18 15.06 -36.42 -42.36
N CYS A 19 14.16 -36.24 -43.34
CA CYS A 19 13.39 -35.01 -43.49
C CYS A 19 12.39 -34.80 -42.34
N THR A 20 11.73 -35.86 -41.86
CA THR A 20 10.81 -35.74 -40.72
C THR A 20 11.55 -35.43 -39.42
N ILE A 21 12.71 -36.04 -39.18
CA ILE A 21 13.55 -35.73 -38.01
C ILE A 21 14.01 -34.27 -38.05
N LEU A 22 14.51 -33.79 -39.20
CA LEU A 22 14.92 -32.39 -39.35
C LEU A 22 13.75 -31.42 -39.18
N PHE A 23 12.57 -31.75 -39.71
CA PHE A 23 11.37 -30.95 -39.53
C PHE A 23 10.94 -30.87 -38.06
N VAL A 24 10.96 -31.99 -37.33
CA VAL A 24 10.62 -32.04 -35.90
C VAL A 24 11.64 -31.25 -35.09
N LEU A 25 12.94 -31.43 -35.33
CA LEU A 25 14.00 -30.68 -34.63
C LEU A 25 13.90 -29.17 -34.87
N GLN A 26 13.65 -28.75 -36.12
CA GLN A 26 13.49 -27.35 -36.45
C GLN A 26 12.22 -26.75 -35.84
N SER A 27 11.11 -27.50 -35.86
CA SER A 27 9.86 -27.10 -35.22
C SER A 27 10.02 -26.96 -33.70
N LEU A 28 10.67 -27.92 -33.05
CA LEU A 28 10.98 -27.88 -31.62
C LEU A 28 11.88 -26.69 -31.28
N TYR A 29 12.89 -26.39 -32.08
CA TYR A 29 13.72 -25.20 -31.89
C TYR A 29 12.88 -23.91 -31.92
N PHE A 30 11.96 -23.77 -32.88
CA PHE A 30 11.09 -22.60 -32.94
C PHE A 30 10.09 -22.55 -31.78
N ILE A 31 9.50 -23.67 -31.38
CA ILE A 31 8.57 -23.76 -30.24
C ILE A 31 9.27 -23.41 -28.92
N PHE A 32 10.44 -24.00 -28.66
CA PHE A 32 11.21 -23.66 -27.46
C PHE A 32 11.70 -22.22 -27.50
N ARG A 33 12.06 -21.69 -28.67
CA ARG A 33 12.47 -20.29 -28.81
C ARG A 33 11.29 -19.32 -28.64
N THR A 34 10.09 -19.62 -29.12
CA THR A 34 8.90 -18.77 -28.87
C THR A 34 8.41 -18.88 -27.43
N ALA A 35 8.52 -20.06 -26.81
CA ALA A 35 8.22 -20.26 -25.39
C ALA A 35 9.26 -19.58 -24.47
N SER A 36 10.53 -19.52 -24.88
CA SER A 36 11.63 -18.91 -24.09
C SER A 36 11.94 -17.45 -24.45
N SER A 37 11.48 -16.93 -25.60
CA SER A 37 11.76 -15.56 -26.05
C SER A 37 10.98 -14.54 -25.22
N THR A 38 11.63 -14.13 -24.14
CA THR A 38 11.97 -12.75 -23.76
C THR A 38 10.91 -11.71 -24.10
N GLU A 39 10.32 -11.15 -23.04
CA GLU A 39 9.55 -9.91 -23.03
C GLU A 39 10.17 -8.90 -24.02
N LYS A 40 9.44 -8.58 -25.08
CA LYS A 40 9.78 -7.46 -25.93
C LYS A 40 8.98 -6.26 -25.43
N GLU A 41 9.64 -5.39 -24.68
CA GLU A 41 9.04 -4.12 -24.28
C GLU A 41 9.02 -3.17 -25.50
N LEU A 42 7.83 -2.80 -25.96
CA LEU A 42 7.66 -1.77 -26.97
C LEU A 42 7.36 -0.43 -26.28
N MET A 43 8.37 0.43 -26.19
CA MET A 43 8.18 1.78 -25.65
C MET A 43 7.67 2.74 -26.73
N LYS A 44 6.45 3.23 -26.57
CA LYS A 44 5.91 4.32 -27.39
C LYS A 44 5.78 5.58 -26.54
N SER A 45 6.52 6.63 -26.89
CA SER A 45 6.25 7.97 -26.37
C SER A 45 5.04 8.54 -27.11
N VAL A 46 4.02 8.94 -26.37
CA VAL A 46 2.82 9.57 -26.92
C VAL A 46 2.77 10.98 -26.36
N ASP A 47 2.59 11.99 -27.22
CA ASP A 47 2.34 13.35 -26.76
C ASP A 47 0.99 13.38 -26.02
N GLY A 48 1.08 13.64 -24.72
CA GLY A 48 0.04 13.27 -23.77
C GLY A 48 -1.01 14.34 -23.59
N SER A 49 -2.27 13.88 -23.55
CA SER A 49 -3.35 14.51 -22.80
C SER A 49 -2.89 14.98 -21.42
N PRO A 50 -3.54 16.01 -20.84
CA PRO A 50 -3.17 16.55 -19.55
C PRO A 50 -3.01 15.43 -18.50
N LEU A 51 -1.84 15.37 -17.86
CA LEU A 51 -1.57 14.40 -16.82
C LEU A 51 -2.05 14.94 -15.48
N THR A 52 -2.83 14.14 -14.76
CA THR A 52 -3.16 14.45 -13.37
C THR A 52 -1.92 14.38 -12.50
N ILE A 53 -1.82 15.28 -11.53
CA ILE A 53 -0.84 15.16 -10.47
C ILE A 53 -1.18 13.91 -9.63
N PRO A 54 -0.20 13.04 -9.33
CA PRO A 54 -0.44 11.87 -8.48
C PRO A 54 -0.91 12.29 -7.09
N ALA A 55 -1.67 11.41 -6.44
CA ALA A 55 -1.97 11.54 -5.03
C ALA A 55 -0.67 11.46 -4.20
N LEU A 56 -0.56 12.35 -3.21
CA LEU A 56 0.53 12.35 -2.23
C LEU A 56 0.01 11.74 -0.94
N VAL A 57 0.53 10.58 -0.55
CA VAL A 57 0.28 10.01 0.77
C VAL A 57 1.38 10.52 1.70
N ILE A 58 1.00 11.20 2.76
CA ILE A 58 1.85 11.96 3.66
C ILE A 58 1.73 11.33 5.04
N CYS A 59 2.72 10.56 5.45
CA CYS A 59 2.75 9.87 6.72
C CYS A 59 3.65 10.62 7.70
N ASN A 60 3.06 11.28 8.68
CA ASN A 60 3.84 11.96 9.71
C ASN A 60 4.39 10.91 10.68
N ARG A 61 5.73 10.83 10.82
CA ARG A 61 6.38 9.87 11.72
C ARG A 61 6.13 10.18 13.21
N MET A 62 5.56 11.35 13.53
CA MET A 62 4.92 11.64 14.81
C MET A 62 3.54 12.28 14.55
N PRO A 63 2.46 11.49 14.41
CA PRO A 63 1.17 12.00 13.94
C PRO A 63 0.39 12.76 15.01
N PHE A 64 0.79 12.71 16.29
CA PHE A 64 0.04 13.29 17.40
C PHE A 64 0.56 14.67 17.83
N SER A 65 -0.36 15.60 18.03
CA SER A 65 -0.08 16.95 18.53
C SER A 65 -0.25 17.02 20.05
N GLN A 66 0.52 17.88 20.72
CA GLN A 66 0.36 18.08 22.17
C GLN A 66 -1.05 18.57 22.53
N ASP A 67 -1.58 19.49 21.73
CA ASP A 67 -2.92 20.07 21.92
C ASP A 67 -4.01 19.01 21.73
N GLY A 68 -3.89 18.17 20.70
CA GLY A 68 -4.79 17.04 20.46
C GLY A 68 -4.76 16.02 21.60
N VAL A 69 -3.56 15.62 22.07
CA VAL A 69 -3.43 14.72 23.23
C VAL A 69 -4.05 15.31 24.49
N ASN A 70 -3.84 16.61 24.75
CA ASN A 70 -4.44 17.32 25.87
C ASN A 70 -5.98 17.36 25.79
N SER A 71 -6.54 17.45 24.58
CA SER A 71 -7.99 17.49 24.37
C SER A 71 -8.68 16.19 24.74
N VAL A 72 -7.98 15.05 24.60
CA VAL A 72 -8.48 13.73 25.01
C VAL A 72 -8.22 13.49 26.50
N ASN A 73 -6.94 13.50 26.92
CA ASN A 73 -6.57 13.38 28.32
C ASN A 73 -5.10 13.75 28.56
N GLY A 74 -4.84 14.69 29.48
CA GLY A 74 -3.47 15.10 29.82
C GLY A 74 -2.55 13.97 30.33
N ASN A 75 -3.11 12.90 30.91
CA ASN A 75 -2.31 11.76 31.38
C ASN A 75 -1.70 10.93 30.24
N LEU A 76 -2.23 11.04 29.02
CA LEU A 76 -1.66 10.40 27.82
C LEU A 76 -0.33 11.02 27.41
N ARG A 77 0.02 12.22 27.90
CA ARG A 77 1.30 12.90 27.58
C ARG A 77 2.54 12.20 28.08
N GLN A 78 2.39 11.22 28.97
CA GLN A 78 3.51 10.47 29.52
C GLN A 78 4.27 9.75 28.40
N ASP A 79 5.60 9.86 28.42
CA ASP A 79 6.46 9.27 27.38
C ASP A 79 6.22 7.77 27.12
N PRO A 80 5.98 6.92 28.14
CA PRO A 80 5.59 5.53 27.92
C PRO A 80 4.32 5.38 27.08
N ALA A 81 3.28 6.17 27.36
CA ALA A 81 2.00 6.10 26.67
C ALA A 81 2.14 6.53 25.21
N MET A 82 2.78 7.68 24.95
CA MET A 82 2.95 8.15 23.58
C MET A 82 3.87 7.26 22.75
N ARG A 83 4.92 6.70 23.36
CA ARG A 83 5.77 5.72 22.68
C ARG A 83 5.02 4.45 22.31
N TYR A 84 4.23 3.91 23.25
CA TYR A 84 3.38 2.75 22.96
C TYR A 84 2.38 3.09 21.86
N LEU A 85 1.72 4.24 21.91
CA LEU A 85 0.74 4.66 20.91
C LEU A 85 1.37 4.77 19.51
N LEU A 86 2.60 5.30 19.42
CA LEU A 86 3.34 5.37 18.17
C LEU A 86 3.63 3.97 17.60
N GLU A 87 4.10 3.02 18.42
CA GLU A 87 4.30 1.63 17.99
C GLU A 87 2.99 0.94 17.60
N TRP A 88 1.91 1.27 18.30
CA TRP A 88 0.60 0.65 18.05
C TRP A 88 -0.07 1.16 16.78
N THR A 89 0.16 2.42 16.44
CA THR A 89 -0.43 3.09 15.26
C THR A 89 0.43 2.99 14.01
N ASN A 90 1.73 2.68 14.14
CA ASN A 90 2.63 2.44 13.02
C ASN A 90 3.19 1.00 13.05
N PRO A 91 2.53 0.06 12.35
CA PRO A 91 2.95 -1.34 12.27
C PRO A 91 4.38 -1.58 11.76
N SER A 92 4.87 -0.70 10.87
CA SER A 92 6.21 -0.82 10.28
C SER A 92 7.33 -0.20 11.12
N LEU A 93 7.03 0.47 12.24
CA LEU A 93 7.99 1.27 12.98
C LEU A 93 9.25 0.48 13.41
N ARG A 94 9.09 -0.82 13.70
CA ARG A 94 10.21 -1.69 14.11
C ARG A 94 11.17 -2.07 12.98
N GLU A 95 10.80 -1.80 11.74
CA GLU A 95 11.61 -2.07 10.54
C GLU A 95 12.52 -0.90 10.18
N ASP A 96 12.24 0.27 10.74
CA ASP A 96 13.02 1.48 10.51
C ASP A 96 14.45 1.32 11.07
N ALA A 97 15.44 1.76 10.29
CA ALA A 97 16.85 1.67 10.68
C ALA A 97 17.19 2.52 11.92
N ASP A 98 16.40 3.55 12.22
CA ASP A 98 16.52 4.42 13.39
C ASP A 98 15.65 3.98 14.57
N TYR A 99 15.05 2.78 14.53
CA TYR A 99 14.25 2.25 15.62
C TYR A 99 15.10 1.90 16.84
N VAL A 100 14.67 2.39 18.00
CA VAL A 100 15.26 2.07 19.31
C VAL A 100 14.25 1.28 20.12
N THR A 101 14.61 0.08 20.59
CA THR A 101 13.78 -0.75 21.46
C THR A 101 13.70 -0.15 22.87
N MET A 102 12.52 -0.23 23.50
CA MET A 102 12.30 0.19 24.88
C MET A 102 12.23 -1.01 25.82
N SER A 103 12.44 -0.78 27.13
CA SER A 103 12.30 -1.85 28.12
C SER A 103 10.85 -2.33 28.23
N GLN A 104 10.67 -3.61 28.58
CA GLN A 104 9.35 -4.20 28.79
C GLN A 104 8.52 -3.44 29.84
N SER A 105 9.15 -3.03 30.94
CA SER A 105 8.48 -2.26 32.01
C SER A 105 7.91 -0.93 31.50
N TYR A 106 8.65 -0.27 30.60
CA TYR A 106 8.26 0.98 29.99
C TYR A 106 7.08 0.79 29.04
N MET A 107 7.10 -0.26 28.20
CA MET A 107 5.98 -0.57 27.30
C MET A 107 4.72 -0.99 28.06
N ASN A 108 4.85 -1.80 29.12
CA ASN A 108 3.72 -2.21 29.97
C ASN A 108 3.05 -1.02 30.67
N GLN A 109 3.84 -0.04 31.13
CA GLN A 109 3.33 1.20 31.69
C GLN A 109 2.54 1.99 30.64
N GLY A 110 3.11 2.14 29.44
CA GLY A 110 2.46 2.81 28.31
C GLY A 110 1.13 2.16 27.92
N GLN A 111 1.10 0.84 27.81
CA GLN A 111 -0.10 0.06 27.55
C GLN A 111 -1.20 0.31 28.57
N THR A 112 -0.85 0.25 29.87
CA THR A 112 -1.80 0.42 30.97
C THR A 112 -2.45 1.80 30.94
N ILE A 113 -1.64 2.85 30.75
CA ILE A 113 -2.12 4.23 30.65
C ILE A 113 -3.03 4.39 29.43
N LEU A 114 -2.61 3.89 28.25
CA LEU A 114 -3.42 4.02 27.04
C LEU A 114 -4.75 3.30 27.15
N PHE A 115 -4.78 2.06 27.67
CA PHE A 115 -6.01 1.29 27.73
C PHE A 115 -7.00 1.87 28.75
N GLN A 116 -6.52 2.59 29.76
CA GLN A 116 -7.37 3.34 30.68
C GLN A 116 -8.08 4.53 30.02
N TYR A 117 -7.42 5.23 29.09
CA TYR A 117 -7.92 6.48 28.50
C TYR A 117 -8.39 6.37 27.04
N LEU A 118 -8.08 5.27 26.36
CA LEU A 118 -8.49 4.96 24.99
C LEU A 118 -9.24 3.61 24.92
N PRO A 119 -10.38 3.47 25.61
CA PRO A 119 -11.18 2.25 25.55
C PRO A 119 -11.75 2.06 24.14
N GLN A 120 -11.98 0.80 23.77
CA GLN A 120 -12.28 0.37 22.41
C GLN A 120 -13.41 1.16 21.73
N ASN A 121 -14.48 1.46 22.48
CA ASN A 121 -15.68 2.12 21.96
C ASN A 121 -15.46 3.58 21.50
N ILE A 122 -14.43 4.27 21.99
CA ILE A 122 -14.11 5.65 21.59
C ILE A 122 -12.73 5.79 20.97
N ARG A 123 -11.93 4.71 20.94
CA ARG A 123 -10.51 4.74 20.57
C ARG A 123 -10.25 5.40 19.22
N ASN A 124 -10.95 4.98 18.17
CA ASN A 124 -10.78 5.55 16.84
C ASN A 124 -11.04 7.07 16.85
N HIS A 125 -12.14 7.50 17.48
CA HIS A 125 -12.46 8.92 17.61
C HIS A 125 -11.39 9.69 18.38
N SER A 126 -10.94 9.16 19.53
CA SER A 126 -9.90 9.78 20.35
C SER A 126 -8.55 9.85 19.64
N ILE A 127 -8.14 8.81 18.91
CA ILE A 127 -6.91 8.82 18.10
C ILE A 127 -6.98 9.92 17.05
N ASN A 128 -8.11 10.03 16.33
CA ASN A 128 -8.30 11.08 15.32
C ASN A 128 -8.28 12.48 15.93
N GLN A 129 -8.79 12.67 17.16
CA GLN A 129 -8.71 13.95 17.89
C GLN A 129 -7.28 14.31 18.32
N MET A 130 -6.41 13.33 18.52
CA MET A 130 -5.02 13.57 18.91
C MET A 130 -4.11 13.96 17.74
N GLU A 131 -4.52 13.67 16.50
CA GLU A 131 -3.75 14.00 15.30
C GLU A 131 -3.60 15.52 15.09
N TYR A 132 -2.69 15.91 14.20
CA TYR A 132 -2.61 17.31 13.78
C TYR A 132 -3.78 17.72 12.90
N GLU A 133 -4.15 18.99 13.03
CA GLU A 133 -4.86 19.68 11.96
C GLU A 133 -3.92 19.91 10.77
N CYS A 134 -4.43 19.75 9.54
CA CYS A 134 -3.60 19.92 8.33
C CYS A 134 -2.87 21.27 8.29
N GLN A 135 -3.55 22.35 8.68
CA GLN A 135 -2.99 23.71 8.63
C GLN A 135 -1.80 23.90 9.58
N SER A 136 -1.64 23.03 10.57
CA SER A 136 -0.51 23.03 11.49
C SER A 136 0.75 22.37 10.90
N VAL A 137 0.61 21.59 9.82
CA VAL A 137 1.69 20.83 9.19
C VAL A 137 1.94 21.29 7.75
N ILE A 138 0.91 21.69 7.01
CA ILE A 138 1.01 22.22 5.66
C ILE A 138 0.86 23.74 5.73
N ASN A 139 1.96 24.44 5.48
CA ASN A 139 2.01 25.90 5.53
C ASN A 139 1.43 26.54 4.26
N SER A 140 1.75 25.98 3.10
CA SER A 140 1.26 26.50 1.82
C SER A 140 1.44 25.51 0.68
N CYS A 141 0.62 25.68 -0.35
CA CYS A 141 0.77 24.97 -1.61
C CYS A 141 0.89 25.96 -2.75
N SER A 142 1.52 25.57 -3.85
CA SER A 142 1.55 26.36 -5.07
C SER A 142 1.36 25.46 -6.26
N TYR A 143 0.51 25.90 -7.18
CA TYR A 143 0.25 25.20 -8.43
C TYR A 143 0.44 26.16 -9.59
N GLN A 144 1.35 25.82 -10.52
CA GLN A 144 1.69 26.66 -11.68
C GLN A 144 2.13 28.08 -11.32
N GLY A 145 2.77 28.26 -10.16
CA GLY A 145 3.20 29.56 -9.65
C GLY A 145 2.11 30.37 -8.94
N VAL A 146 0.86 29.88 -8.93
CA VAL A 146 -0.21 30.46 -8.11
C VAL A 146 -0.05 29.96 -6.68
N PHE A 147 -0.04 30.89 -5.72
CA PHE A 147 0.03 30.57 -4.30
C PHE A 147 -1.36 30.21 -3.76
N ILE A 148 -1.45 29.12 -3.00
CA ILE A 148 -2.65 28.60 -2.35
C ILE A 148 -2.39 28.60 -0.84
N GLN A 149 -3.25 29.29 -0.09
CA GLN A 149 -3.16 29.34 1.37
C GLN A 149 -3.37 27.96 2.00
N ALA A 150 -2.84 27.76 3.21
CA ALA A 150 -2.93 26.49 3.95
C ALA A 150 -4.37 25.94 3.98
N TYR A 151 -5.33 26.76 4.40
CA TYR A 151 -6.74 26.36 4.50
C TYR A 151 -7.30 25.78 3.20
N ASP A 152 -7.08 26.47 2.07
CA ASP A 152 -7.56 26.02 0.77
C ASP A 152 -6.82 24.78 0.27
N CYS A 153 -5.52 24.64 0.57
CA CYS A 153 -4.79 23.43 0.24
C CYS A 153 -5.31 22.22 1.05
N CYS A 154 -5.63 22.43 2.32
CA CYS A 154 -6.11 21.41 3.24
C CYS A 154 -7.53 20.88 2.90
N LYS A 155 -8.29 21.54 2.02
CA LYS A 155 -9.61 21.06 1.56
C LYS A 155 -9.53 19.78 0.74
N ASN A 156 -8.42 19.59 0.03
CA ASN A 156 -8.21 18.43 -0.86
C ASN A 156 -7.46 17.28 -0.16
N ILE A 157 -7.41 17.32 1.19
CA ILE A 157 -6.80 16.27 1.99
C ILE A 157 -7.87 15.33 2.52
N LEU A 158 -7.68 14.05 2.26
CA LEU A 158 -8.32 12.98 2.99
C LEU A 158 -7.52 12.73 4.27
N TYR A 159 -8.18 12.95 5.41
CA TYR A 159 -7.62 12.73 6.74
C TYR A 159 -7.80 11.27 7.18
N HIS A 160 -7.03 10.86 8.19
CA HIS A 160 -7.22 9.59 8.91
C HIS A 160 -7.15 8.36 7.99
N VAL A 161 -6.15 8.30 7.11
CA VAL A 161 -5.88 7.10 6.32
C VAL A 161 -4.93 6.22 7.12
N PRO A 162 -5.41 5.13 7.76
CA PRO A 162 -4.51 4.21 8.45
C PRO A 162 -3.70 3.44 7.41
N THR A 163 -2.42 3.27 7.69
CA THR A 163 -1.53 2.52 6.80
C THR A 163 -0.62 1.62 7.62
N THR A 164 0.05 0.69 6.96
CA THR A 164 1.16 -0.08 7.53
C THR A 164 2.33 0.80 7.97
N HIS A 165 2.42 2.05 7.48
CA HIS A 165 3.44 3.05 7.82
C HIS A 165 2.96 4.10 8.83
N GLY A 166 1.81 3.88 9.48
CA GLY A 166 1.24 4.83 10.43
C GLY A 166 -0.02 5.51 9.95
N LEU A 167 -0.39 6.59 10.64
CA LEU A 167 -1.52 7.44 10.29
C LEU A 167 -1.08 8.47 9.26
N CYS A 168 -1.74 8.47 8.11
CA CYS A 168 -1.34 9.27 6.96
C CYS A 168 -2.48 10.13 6.45
N TRP A 169 -2.11 11.19 5.75
CA TRP A 169 -3.00 12.06 5.02
C TRP A 169 -2.81 11.83 3.53
N VAL A 170 -3.86 12.03 2.75
CA VAL A 170 -3.77 11.86 1.30
C VAL A 170 -4.22 13.15 0.63
N TYR A 171 -3.26 13.84 0.02
CA TYR A 171 -3.55 15.00 -0.81
C TYR A 171 -3.80 14.56 -2.24
N HIS A 172 -4.97 14.89 -2.79
CA HIS A 172 -5.29 14.62 -4.19
C HIS A 172 -6.28 15.64 -4.74
N ASP A 173 -5.89 16.31 -5.82
CA ASP A 173 -6.76 17.23 -6.55
C ASP A 173 -6.85 16.83 -8.02
N ARG A 174 -8.01 16.32 -8.43
CA ARG A 174 -8.28 15.87 -9.81
C ARG A 174 -8.28 17.02 -10.81
N SER A 175 -8.47 18.26 -10.36
CA SER A 175 -8.46 19.44 -11.22
C SER A 175 -7.04 19.88 -11.60
N MET A 176 -6.02 19.42 -10.86
CA MET A 176 -4.63 19.75 -11.14
C MET A 176 -4.07 18.91 -12.29
N LEU A 177 -4.17 19.47 -13.49
CA LEU A 177 -3.73 18.88 -14.74
C LEU A 177 -2.47 19.55 -15.31
N GLN A 178 -1.39 18.78 -15.47
CA GLN A 178 -0.18 19.24 -16.13
C GLN A 178 -0.21 18.96 -17.63
N ASN A 179 -0.19 20.04 -18.42
CA ASN A 179 0.08 20.00 -19.85
C ASN A 179 1.57 20.17 -20.15
N SER A 180 2.06 19.45 -21.16
CA SER A 180 3.45 19.50 -21.61
C SER A 180 3.87 20.84 -22.23
N SER A 181 2.96 21.81 -22.43
CA SER A 181 3.24 23.11 -23.05
C SER A 181 3.47 24.28 -22.09
N SER A 182 3.12 24.17 -20.79
CA SER A 182 3.23 25.31 -19.84
C SER A 182 4.67 25.56 -19.37
N PRO A 183 5.13 26.81 -19.20
CA PRO A 183 6.47 27.12 -18.68
C PRO A 183 6.62 26.87 -17.15
N LEU A 184 5.52 26.87 -16.38
CA LEU A 184 5.51 26.70 -14.92
C LEU A 184 4.81 25.39 -14.52
N LYS A 185 5.40 24.24 -14.86
CA LYS A 185 4.83 22.89 -14.57
C LYS A 185 5.17 22.40 -13.17
N GLN A 186 4.82 23.14 -12.12
CA GLN A 186 5.23 22.79 -10.76
C GLN A 186 4.04 22.82 -9.83
N PHE A 187 3.89 21.73 -9.07
CA PHE A 187 3.17 21.72 -7.83
C PHE A 187 4.19 21.66 -6.71
N THR A 188 4.06 22.56 -5.74
CA THR A 188 4.93 22.65 -4.57
C THR A 188 4.06 22.62 -3.34
N ILE A 189 4.41 21.77 -2.38
CA ILE A 189 3.81 21.76 -1.05
C ILE A 189 4.93 22.05 -0.04
N THR A 190 4.68 23.00 0.85
CA THR A 190 5.63 23.38 1.90
C THR A 190 5.09 22.89 3.23
N PHE A 191 5.85 21.99 3.85
CA PHE A 191 5.58 21.48 5.18
C PHE A 191 6.26 22.36 6.22
N GLN A 192 5.57 22.58 7.34
CA GLN A 192 6.11 23.20 8.53
C GLN A 192 5.94 22.21 9.68
N MET A 193 7.05 21.68 10.19
CA MET A 193 7.01 20.81 11.36
C MET A 193 6.69 21.67 12.58
N SER A 194 5.53 21.47 13.19
CA SER A 194 5.11 22.25 14.36
C SER A 194 5.98 21.95 15.58
N ARG A 195 6.27 22.99 16.37
CA ARG A 195 6.86 22.84 17.72
C ARG A 195 5.86 22.30 18.74
N ASN A 196 4.57 22.25 18.40
CA ASN A 196 3.53 21.60 19.21
C ASN A 196 3.53 20.07 19.01
N SER A 197 4.63 19.52 18.50
CA SER A 197 4.85 18.07 18.45
C SER A 197 5.06 17.50 19.83
N TRP A 198 4.40 16.38 20.09
CA TRP A 198 4.79 15.58 21.23
C TRP A 198 6.22 15.08 20.98
N TYR A 199 7.11 15.43 21.89
CA TYR A 199 8.55 15.27 21.77
C TYR A 199 9.04 14.83 23.14
N SER A 200 9.65 13.64 23.20
CA SER A 200 10.35 13.18 24.39
C SER A 200 11.84 13.43 24.19
N GLN A 201 12.46 14.14 25.12
CA GLN A 201 13.92 14.30 25.14
C GLN A 201 14.66 12.96 25.25
N GLN A 202 14.00 11.93 25.81
CA GLN A 202 14.60 10.62 26.03
C GLN A 202 14.45 9.69 24.83
N THR A 203 13.31 9.73 24.12
CA THR A 203 13.03 8.75 23.06
C THR A 203 13.11 9.32 21.65
N THR A 204 12.77 10.59 21.44
CA THR A 204 12.77 11.24 20.11
C THR A 204 13.24 12.69 20.22
N PRO A 205 14.54 12.93 20.44
CA PRO A 205 15.10 14.26 20.68
C PRO A 205 15.17 15.16 19.43
N ILE A 206 14.68 14.71 18.28
CA ILE A 206 14.48 15.51 17.07
C ILE A 206 13.23 14.98 16.37
N HIS A 207 12.45 15.85 15.71
CA HIS A 207 11.31 15.42 14.92
C HIS A 207 11.78 14.50 13.76
N PRO A 208 11.26 13.25 13.63
CA PRO A 208 11.76 12.22 12.71
C PRO A 208 11.41 12.47 11.23
N GLY A 209 10.69 13.55 10.95
CA GLY A 209 10.29 13.97 9.61
C GLY A 209 8.93 13.40 9.17
N VAL A 210 8.73 13.41 7.85
CA VAL A 210 7.52 12.92 7.17
C VAL A 210 7.94 12.01 6.04
N ASP A 211 7.25 10.88 5.89
CA ASP A 211 7.43 9.98 4.75
C ASP A 211 6.35 10.28 3.71
N ILE A 212 6.77 10.46 2.44
CA ILE A 212 5.88 10.76 1.32
C ILE A 212 5.88 9.59 0.34
N PHE A 213 4.69 9.14 -0.03
CA PHE A 213 4.47 8.16 -1.09
C PHE A 213 3.67 8.78 -2.23
N LEU A 214 3.92 8.29 -3.44
CA LEU A 214 3.22 8.71 -4.65
C LEU A 214 2.27 7.60 -5.10
N ARG A 215 1.00 7.94 -5.34
CA ARG A 215 -0.01 7.02 -5.86
C ARG A 215 -0.75 7.66 -7.04
N GLU A 216 -1.25 6.84 -7.96
CA GLU A 216 -1.92 7.36 -9.16
C GLU A 216 -3.23 8.09 -8.83
N ASN A 217 -4.04 7.52 -7.92
CA ASN A 217 -5.33 8.03 -7.47
C ASN A 217 -5.61 7.64 -6.01
N THR A 218 -6.79 8.02 -5.52
CA THR A 218 -7.28 7.75 -4.16
C THR A 218 -8.59 6.98 -4.14
N ASP A 219 -8.95 6.33 -5.26
CA ASP A 219 -10.26 5.69 -5.42
C ASP A 219 -10.44 4.46 -4.52
N ASP A 220 -9.36 3.70 -4.28
CA ASP A 220 -9.34 2.55 -3.39
C ASP A 220 -8.53 2.86 -2.13
N VAL A 221 -9.21 3.27 -1.06
CA VAL A 221 -8.57 3.57 0.23
C VAL A 221 -7.94 2.32 0.85
N VAL A 222 -8.50 1.12 0.64
CA VAL A 222 -7.94 -0.13 1.17
C VAL A 222 -6.59 -0.44 0.51
N SER A 223 -6.43 -0.10 -0.78
CA SER A 223 -5.13 -0.17 -1.45
C SER A 223 -4.09 0.75 -0.79
N LEU A 224 -4.49 1.95 -0.35
CA LEU A 224 -3.58 2.90 0.30
C LEU A 224 -3.10 2.42 1.67
N VAL A 225 -3.84 1.54 2.34
CA VAL A 225 -3.48 1.01 3.67
C VAL A 225 -2.20 0.16 3.61
N HIS A 226 -2.05 -0.68 2.57
CA HIS A 226 -0.98 -1.69 2.52
C HIS A 226 -0.04 -1.57 1.32
N GLN A 227 -0.40 -0.81 0.27
CA GLN A 227 0.39 -0.72 -0.97
C GLN A 227 1.29 0.51 -1.01
N LEU A 228 1.99 0.77 0.09
CA LEU A 228 2.94 1.88 0.22
C LEU A 228 4.36 1.32 0.28
N GLU A 229 5.09 1.48 -0.81
CA GLU A 229 6.48 1.04 -0.93
C GLU A 229 7.37 2.23 -1.28
N ASN A 230 8.63 2.17 -0.86
CA ASN A 230 9.68 3.14 -1.18
C ASN A 230 9.32 4.59 -0.78
N PRO A 231 9.24 4.89 0.53
CA PRO A 231 8.97 6.24 1.01
C PRO A 231 10.05 7.23 0.60
N ILE A 232 9.62 8.45 0.26
CA ILE A 232 10.48 9.61 0.17
C ILE A 232 10.51 10.28 1.54
N ARG A 233 11.59 10.05 2.29
CA ARG A 233 11.77 10.60 3.63
C ARG A 233 12.20 12.07 3.59
N LEU A 234 11.38 12.95 4.14
CA LEU A 234 11.69 14.37 4.33
C LEU A 234 12.00 14.66 5.79
N LEU A 235 13.22 15.14 6.05
CA LEU A 235 13.67 15.59 7.36
C LEU A 235 13.57 17.11 7.48
N ASP A 236 13.70 17.64 8.69
CA ASP A 236 13.67 19.08 8.94
C ASP A 236 14.64 19.83 8.01
N LYS A 237 14.15 20.96 7.46
CA LYS A 237 14.84 21.83 6.48
C LYS A 237 15.28 21.16 5.18
N LYS A 238 14.88 19.93 4.90
CA LYS A 238 15.14 19.25 3.62
C LYS A 238 13.92 19.36 2.72
N GLY A 239 14.17 19.55 1.42
CA GLY A 239 13.15 19.53 0.38
C GLY A 239 13.57 18.59 -0.74
N ILE A 240 12.59 18.14 -1.52
CA ILE A 240 12.82 17.33 -2.71
C ILE A 240 12.16 17.96 -3.92
N ARG A 241 12.80 17.83 -5.07
CA ARG A 241 12.23 18.19 -6.37
C ARG A 241 12.14 16.94 -7.22
N LEU A 242 10.91 16.54 -7.53
CA LEU A 242 10.63 15.34 -8.31
C LEU A 242 10.27 15.71 -9.74
N ARG A 243 10.79 14.95 -10.69
CA ARG A 243 10.33 14.97 -12.08
C ARG A 243 9.51 13.72 -12.32
N MET A 244 8.21 13.91 -12.53
CA MET A 244 7.28 12.81 -12.69
C MET A 244 7.19 12.38 -14.16
N ARG A 245 7.12 11.07 -14.37
CA ARG A 245 6.84 10.46 -15.67
C ARG A 245 5.79 9.38 -15.44
N LYS A 246 4.69 9.42 -16.20
CA LYS A 246 3.68 8.37 -16.20
C LYS A 246 4.03 7.34 -17.26
N GLU A 247 4.15 6.09 -16.85
CA GLU A 247 4.37 4.95 -17.75
C GLU A 247 3.17 4.01 -17.60
N LYS A 248 2.58 3.60 -18.73
CA LYS A 248 1.52 2.59 -18.75
C LYS A 248 2.04 1.37 -19.47
N LYS A 249 1.87 0.20 -18.86
CA LYS A 249 2.27 -1.10 -19.40
C LYS A 249 1.02 -1.92 -19.72
N ALA A 250 1.07 -2.73 -20.78
CA ALA A 250 0.04 -3.71 -21.10
C ALA A 250 0.74 -5.00 -21.53
N ASP A 251 0.27 -6.14 -21.03
CA ASP A 251 0.77 -7.45 -21.43
C ASP A 251 0.01 -7.92 -22.68
N THR A 252 0.66 -7.83 -23.83
CA THR A 252 0.05 -8.22 -25.11
C THR A 252 -0.03 -9.74 -25.31
N ARG A 253 0.57 -10.55 -24.42
CA ARG A 253 0.60 -12.02 -24.52
C ARG A 253 -0.36 -12.71 -23.56
N ARG A 254 -0.59 -12.16 -22.36
CA ARG A 254 -1.54 -12.73 -21.40
C ARG A 254 -2.91 -12.08 -21.55
N SER A 255 -3.88 -12.86 -22.02
CA SER A 255 -5.28 -12.39 -22.19
C SER A 255 -5.95 -11.95 -20.88
N HIS A 256 -5.43 -12.36 -19.72
CA HIS A 256 -6.02 -12.06 -18.41
C HIS A 256 -6.01 -10.58 -18.04
N CYS A 257 -5.04 -9.81 -18.53
CA CYS A 257 -4.94 -8.38 -18.29
C CYS A 257 -5.31 -7.54 -19.52
N GLY A 258 -5.96 -8.14 -20.53
CA GLY A 258 -6.26 -7.46 -21.79
C GLY A 258 -5.05 -7.32 -22.72
N GLN A 259 -5.30 -7.34 -24.03
CA GLN A 259 -4.24 -7.25 -25.06
C GLN A 259 -3.93 -5.81 -25.47
N THR A 260 -4.75 -4.84 -25.04
CA THR A 260 -4.57 -3.41 -25.30
C THR A 260 -4.50 -2.61 -24.01
N LEU A 261 -3.97 -1.38 -24.06
CA LEU A 261 -3.97 -0.47 -22.90
C LEU A 261 -5.39 -0.18 -22.37
N GLY A 262 -6.38 -0.10 -23.26
CA GLY A 262 -7.77 0.11 -22.87
C GLY A 262 -8.35 -1.11 -22.16
N GLU A 263 -8.04 -2.30 -22.65
CA GLU A 263 -8.45 -3.56 -22.00
C GLU A 263 -7.72 -3.79 -20.68
N ALA A 264 -6.45 -3.38 -20.56
CA ALA A 264 -5.71 -3.44 -19.30
C ALA A 264 -6.31 -2.51 -18.24
N VAL A 265 -6.61 -1.27 -18.62
CA VAL A 265 -7.35 -0.35 -17.74
C VAL A 265 -8.71 -0.94 -17.38
N SER A 266 -9.44 -1.52 -18.34
CA SER A 266 -10.73 -2.15 -18.08
C SER A 266 -10.60 -3.41 -17.20
N ALA A 267 -9.50 -4.15 -17.29
CA ALA A 267 -9.21 -5.32 -16.48
C ALA A 267 -8.87 -4.90 -15.05
N ASP A 268 -8.13 -3.81 -14.87
CA ASP A 268 -7.83 -3.23 -13.55
C ASP A 268 -9.12 -2.68 -12.90
N THR A 269 -9.94 -1.94 -13.65
CA THR A 269 -11.25 -1.50 -13.14
C THR A 269 -12.15 -2.68 -12.84
N ASN A 270 -12.19 -3.71 -13.70
CA ASN A 270 -12.93 -4.94 -13.43
C ASN A 270 -12.35 -5.70 -12.24
N ALA A 271 -11.05 -5.69 -11.98
CA ALA A 271 -10.43 -6.38 -10.84
C ALA A 271 -10.76 -5.67 -9.53
N LEU A 272 -10.77 -4.33 -9.55
CA LEU A 272 -11.27 -3.49 -8.47
C LEU A 272 -12.77 -3.72 -8.23
N GLU A 273 -13.57 -3.72 -9.30
CA GLU A 273 -15.02 -3.95 -9.25
C GLU A 273 -15.39 -5.39 -8.82
N ASN A 274 -14.57 -6.38 -9.21
CA ASN A 274 -14.72 -7.79 -8.84
C ASN A 274 -13.91 -8.17 -7.59
N ASN A 275 -13.42 -7.18 -6.85
CA ASN A 275 -12.94 -7.35 -5.47
C ASN A 275 -11.72 -8.26 -5.28
N ARG A 276 -10.86 -8.34 -6.30
CA ARG A 276 -9.57 -9.00 -6.17
C ARG A 276 -8.55 -8.17 -5.36
N THR A 277 -8.95 -7.00 -4.86
CA THR A 277 -8.09 -6.07 -4.10
C THR A 277 -8.28 -6.11 -2.59
N ASN A 278 -9.28 -6.84 -2.08
CA ASN A 278 -9.57 -6.95 -0.64
C ASN A 278 -8.74 -8.01 0.10
N PHE A 279 -7.60 -8.38 -0.47
CA PHE A 279 -6.67 -9.35 0.11
C PHE A 279 -6.28 -8.97 1.55
N LEU A 280 -6.08 -7.68 1.83
CA LEU A 280 -5.81 -7.19 3.18
C LEU A 280 -6.93 -7.53 4.18
N LEU A 281 -8.17 -7.17 3.86
CA LEU A 281 -9.30 -7.37 4.78
C LEU A 281 -9.56 -8.85 5.03
N CYS A 282 -9.48 -9.67 3.98
CA CYS A 282 -9.60 -11.12 4.08
C CYS A 282 -8.51 -11.71 4.97
N THR A 283 -7.25 -11.29 4.77
CA THR A 283 -6.12 -11.74 5.58
C THR A 283 -6.21 -11.28 7.03
N ILE A 284 -6.75 -10.09 7.30
CA ILE A 284 -7.04 -9.64 8.68
C ILE A 284 -8.09 -10.54 9.33
N MET A 285 -9.15 -10.95 8.64
CA MET A 285 -10.15 -11.87 9.23
C MET A 285 -9.55 -13.21 9.60
N VAL A 286 -8.64 -13.74 8.77
CA VAL A 286 -7.88 -14.95 9.08
C VAL A 286 -6.99 -14.69 10.31
N SER A 287 -6.25 -13.57 10.34
CA SER A 287 -5.45 -13.18 11.50
C SER A 287 -6.29 -13.10 12.78
N ILE A 288 -7.52 -12.60 12.73
CA ILE A 288 -8.42 -12.53 13.89
C ILE A 288 -8.77 -13.94 14.39
N HIS A 289 -9.00 -14.87 13.47
CA HIS A 289 -9.36 -16.24 13.83
C HIS A 289 -8.23 -16.96 14.58
N TYR A 290 -6.98 -16.79 14.14
CA TYR A 290 -5.83 -17.49 14.71
C TYR A 290 -5.09 -16.73 15.82
N CYS A 291 -5.15 -15.40 15.83
CA CYS A 291 -4.49 -14.58 16.87
C CYS A 291 -5.44 -14.13 18.00
N GLU A 292 -6.76 -14.38 17.87
CA GLU A 292 -7.81 -13.99 18.83
C GLU A 292 -7.89 -12.47 19.12
N CYS A 293 -7.23 -11.66 18.29
CA CYS A 293 -7.20 -10.21 18.35
C CYS A 293 -7.07 -9.63 16.93
N HIS A 294 -7.43 -8.37 16.74
CA HIS A 294 -7.25 -7.67 15.47
C HIS A 294 -6.18 -6.57 15.57
N PRO A 295 -5.44 -6.29 14.49
CA PRO A 295 -4.48 -5.18 14.49
C PRO A 295 -5.22 -3.85 14.55
N LEU A 296 -4.65 -2.83 15.23
CA LEU A 296 -5.32 -1.53 15.46
C LEU A 296 -5.78 -0.87 14.14
N ILE A 297 -4.99 -1.01 13.08
CA ILE A 297 -5.34 -0.50 11.74
C ILE A 297 -6.74 -0.94 11.31
N ALA A 298 -7.20 -2.14 11.69
CA ALA A 298 -8.51 -2.67 11.32
C ALA A 298 -9.69 -1.85 11.89
N GLU A 299 -9.56 -1.25 13.08
CA GLU A 299 -10.60 -0.36 13.65
C GLU A 299 -10.68 1.00 12.94
N MET A 300 -9.60 1.37 12.23
CA MET A 300 -9.44 2.69 11.64
C MET A 300 -9.71 2.70 10.13
N ILE A 301 -9.78 1.55 9.46
CA ILE A 301 -10.03 1.50 8.00
C ILE A 301 -11.41 2.09 7.72
N PRO A 302 -11.53 3.15 6.89
CA PRO A 302 -12.80 3.74 6.56
C PRO A 302 -13.56 2.85 5.56
N LEU A 303 -14.47 2.03 6.07
CA LEU A 303 -15.30 1.14 5.25
C LEU A 303 -16.55 1.88 4.76
N ASP A 304 -16.52 2.46 3.55
CA ASP A 304 -17.73 3.05 2.96
C ASP A 304 -18.62 1.98 2.31
N ILE A 305 -19.45 1.35 3.13
CA ILE A 305 -20.38 0.27 2.74
C ILE A 305 -21.37 0.70 1.63
N ARG A 306 -21.55 2.02 1.37
CA ARG A 306 -22.54 2.52 0.39
C ARG A 306 -22.06 2.43 -1.05
N ASN A 307 -20.76 2.49 -1.29
CA ASN A 307 -20.19 2.44 -2.64
C ASN A 307 -19.95 1.02 -3.16
N TYR A 308 -20.13 0.01 -2.30
CA TYR A 308 -19.91 -1.38 -2.67
C TYR A 308 -21.21 -2.12 -3.04
N ARG A 309 -21.14 -2.93 -4.09
CA ARG A 309 -22.24 -3.78 -4.63
C ARG A 309 -22.76 -4.78 -3.58
N PHE A 310 -23.98 -5.28 -3.75
CA PHE A 310 -24.75 -6.06 -2.77
C PHE A 310 -24.01 -7.26 -2.14
N GLU A 311 -23.22 -8.02 -2.91
CA GLU A 311 -22.43 -9.16 -2.40
C GLU A 311 -21.31 -8.72 -1.43
N PHE A 312 -20.73 -7.53 -1.63
CA PHE A 312 -19.65 -7.00 -0.80
C PHE A 312 -20.11 -6.50 0.55
N ARG A 313 -21.39 -6.16 0.71
CA ARG A 313 -21.96 -5.79 2.01
C ARG A 313 -21.76 -6.88 3.05
N PHE A 314 -21.76 -8.15 2.64
CA PHE A 314 -21.60 -9.27 3.57
C PHE A 314 -20.16 -9.40 4.08
N LEU A 315 -19.15 -9.26 3.23
CA LEU A 315 -17.74 -9.30 3.64
C LEU A 315 -17.40 -8.13 4.57
N PHE A 316 -17.80 -6.91 4.22
CA PHE A 316 -17.56 -5.73 5.06
C PHE A 316 -18.34 -5.79 6.37
N ARG A 317 -19.56 -6.33 6.34
CA ARG A 317 -20.33 -6.56 7.56
C ARG A 317 -19.68 -7.62 8.43
N ASP A 318 -19.22 -8.73 7.88
CA ASP A 318 -18.55 -9.79 8.64
C ASP A 318 -17.23 -9.25 9.23
N PHE A 319 -16.44 -8.53 8.45
CA PHE A 319 -15.24 -7.85 8.91
C PHE A 319 -15.54 -6.90 10.07
N SER A 320 -16.52 -6.00 9.92
CA SER A 320 -16.89 -5.05 10.97
C SER A 320 -17.41 -5.75 12.22
N VAL A 321 -18.20 -6.82 12.07
CA VAL A 321 -18.70 -7.63 13.20
C VAL A 321 -17.53 -8.28 13.94
N ARG A 322 -16.58 -8.89 13.21
CA ARG A 322 -15.39 -9.54 13.80
C ARG A 322 -14.48 -8.55 14.51
N VAL A 323 -14.24 -7.38 13.92
CA VAL A 323 -13.45 -6.31 14.55
C VAL A 323 -14.14 -5.84 15.83
N ASN A 324 -15.46 -5.59 15.79
CA ASN A 324 -16.19 -5.14 16.97
C ASN A 324 -16.34 -6.21 18.07
N SER A 325 -16.28 -7.51 17.72
CA SER A 325 -16.43 -8.61 18.67
C SER A 325 -15.11 -9.10 19.28
N THR A 326 -13.97 -8.68 18.72
CA THR A 326 -12.64 -9.05 19.20
C THR A 326 -11.94 -7.85 19.81
N GLN A 327 -10.92 -8.08 20.63
CA GLN A 327 -10.09 -7.00 21.19
C GLN A 327 -8.97 -6.64 20.22
N VAL A 328 -8.49 -5.40 20.28
CA VAL A 328 -7.28 -5.02 19.54
C VAL A 328 -6.06 -5.71 20.15
N CYS A 329 -5.19 -6.23 19.29
CA CYS A 329 -3.91 -6.79 19.70
C CYS A 329 -3.07 -5.74 20.43
N THR A 330 -2.47 -6.11 21.57
CA THR A 330 -1.36 -5.32 22.13
C THR A 330 -0.21 -5.26 21.12
N VAL A 331 0.74 -4.33 21.32
CA VAL A 331 1.94 -4.25 20.46
C VAL A 331 2.68 -5.60 20.43
N GLU A 332 2.76 -6.30 21.55
CA GLU A 332 3.39 -7.64 21.62
C GLU A 332 2.58 -8.72 20.91
N GLN A 333 1.26 -8.75 21.06
CA GLN A 333 0.41 -9.71 20.36
C GLN A 333 0.45 -9.49 18.84
N TYR A 334 0.49 -8.23 18.42
CA TYR A 334 0.67 -7.89 17.01
C TYR A 334 1.98 -8.48 16.48
N GLU A 335 3.08 -8.20 17.16
CA GLU A 335 4.43 -8.63 16.75
C GLU A 335 4.62 -10.14 16.79
N ALA A 336 4.05 -10.81 17.80
CA ALA A 336 4.16 -12.25 17.97
C ALA A 336 3.27 -13.05 17.00
N CYS A 337 2.16 -12.47 16.52
CA CYS A 337 1.17 -13.21 15.73
C CYS A 337 0.71 -12.44 14.48
N SER A 338 -0.03 -11.34 14.67
CA SER A 338 -0.77 -10.68 13.57
C SER A 338 0.14 -10.07 12.49
N ARG A 339 1.36 -9.66 12.85
CA ARG A 339 2.34 -9.04 11.93
C ARG A 339 2.62 -9.90 10.71
N ARG A 340 2.83 -11.22 10.88
CA ARG A 340 3.09 -12.15 9.77
C ARG A 340 1.97 -12.16 8.73
N TYR A 341 0.72 -12.02 9.18
CA TYR A 341 -0.45 -11.94 8.30
C TYR A 341 -0.50 -10.60 7.54
N ILE A 342 -0.14 -9.49 8.19
CA ILE A 342 -0.07 -8.20 7.49
C ILE A 342 1.07 -8.20 6.46
N ASP A 343 2.21 -8.82 6.77
CA ASP A 343 3.37 -8.85 5.88
C ASP A 343 3.10 -9.59 4.56
N VAL A 344 2.31 -10.66 4.57
CA VAL A 344 1.94 -11.36 3.31
C VAL A 344 1.06 -10.51 2.39
N THR A 345 0.43 -9.45 2.92
CA THR A 345 -0.41 -8.53 2.14
C THR A 345 0.39 -7.43 1.44
N ARG A 346 1.66 -7.22 1.78
CA ARG A 346 2.51 -6.20 1.16
C ARG A 346 2.74 -6.49 -0.33
N PRO A 347 2.83 -5.48 -1.21
CA PRO A 347 3.02 -5.71 -2.65
C PRO A 347 4.26 -6.54 -2.96
N SER A 348 5.36 -6.32 -2.23
CA SER A 348 6.59 -7.11 -2.30
C SER A 348 6.40 -8.62 -2.11
N ALA A 349 5.35 -9.05 -1.40
CA ALA A 349 5.07 -10.45 -1.06
C ALA A 349 3.96 -11.08 -1.93
N TRP A 350 3.39 -10.35 -2.89
CA TRP A 350 2.25 -10.85 -3.69
C TRP A 350 2.63 -12.01 -4.61
N THR A 351 3.86 -12.04 -5.11
CA THR A 351 4.38 -13.11 -5.96
C THR A 351 4.95 -14.29 -5.19
N ASP A 352 5.26 -14.08 -3.91
CA ASP A 352 5.87 -15.09 -3.07
C ASP A 352 4.83 -16.12 -2.63
N ALA A 353 5.24 -17.37 -2.43
CA ALA A 353 4.35 -18.38 -1.88
C ALA A 353 3.91 -17.99 -0.46
N ILE A 354 2.63 -18.22 -0.12
CA ILE A 354 2.17 -18.08 1.26
C ILE A 354 2.96 -19.06 2.14
N PRO A 355 3.58 -18.61 3.25
CA PRO A 355 4.34 -19.50 4.12
C PRO A 355 3.49 -20.65 4.63
N SER A 356 3.93 -21.89 4.39
CA SER A 356 3.16 -23.09 4.77
C SER A 356 3.05 -23.32 6.27
N ASP A 357 3.93 -22.68 7.06
CA ASP A 357 3.92 -22.72 8.52
C ASP A 357 2.97 -21.68 9.14
N LEU A 358 2.40 -20.77 8.34
CA LEU A 358 1.44 -19.77 8.82
C LEU A 358 0.06 -20.44 9.02
N PRO A 359 -0.52 -20.40 10.24
CA PRO A 359 -1.86 -20.94 10.44
C PRO A 359 -2.89 -20.25 9.54
N GLY A 360 -3.75 -21.02 8.88
CA GLY A 360 -4.69 -20.48 7.88
C GLY A 360 -4.07 -20.19 6.50
N ALA A 361 -2.88 -20.73 6.19
CA ALA A 361 -2.23 -20.51 4.88
C ALA A 361 -3.13 -20.84 3.68
N GLU A 362 -3.96 -21.89 3.77
CA GLU A 362 -4.93 -22.25 2.71
C GLU A 362 -6.02 -21.18 2.55
N GLU A 363 -6.56 -20.67 3.66
CA GLU A 363 -7.56 -19.58 3.66
C GLU A 363 -6.98 -18.30 3.07
N ILE A 364 -5.73 -17.96 3.40
CA ILE A 364 -5.02 -16.80 2.82
C ILE A 364 -4.77 -17.00 1.32
N LEU A 365 -4.43 -18.23 0.91
CA LEU A 365 -4.28 -18.55 -0.51
C LEU A 365 -5.60 -18.36 -1.26
N GLU A 366 -6.74 -18.71 -0.64
CA GLU A 366 -8.07 -18.42 -1.17
C GLU A 366 -8.35 -16.91 -1.22
N CYS A 367 -7.97 -16.15 -0.19
CA CYS A 367 -8.09 -14.69 -0.18
C CYS A 367 -7.33 -14.00 -1.32
N ARG A 368 -6.28 -14.64 -1.88
CA ARG A 368 -5.44 -14.09 -2.96
C ARG A 368 -6.00 -14.39 -4.37
N ARG A 369 -6.90 -15.36 -4.52
CA ARG A 369 -7.49 -15.77 -5.82
C ARG A 369 -8.62 -14.82 -6.24
#